data_AF-A0A920CVW7-F1
#
_entry.id   AF-A0A920CVW7-F1
#
_cell.length_a   1.000
_cell.length_b   1.000
_cell.length_c   1.000
_cell.angle_alpha   90.00
_cell.angle_beta   90.00
_cell.angle_gamma   90.00
#
_symmetry.space_group_name_H-M   'P 1'
#
loop_
_entity.id
_entity.type
_entity.pdbx_description
1 polymer ?
#
loop_
_entity_poly.entity_id
_entity_poly.type
_entity_poly.pdbx_seq_one_letter_code
_entity_poly.pdbx_strand_id
1 'polypeptide(L)'
;MNAWKAAIEQGHIAFLTHYWHDERFPNCRTVTKVGCSDVDKLSAWCKQHHLNPAYIHHRDRYPHFDLLGPYQYELLQQLGLHDHIERFGLHRQRS
;
A
#
# COMPACT_ATOMS: atom_id res chain seq x y z
N MET A 1 -11.37 4.04 -7.61
CA MET A 1 -11.21 2.60 -7.31
C MET A 1 -11.11 1.74 -8.57
N ASN A 2 -11.86 2.03 -9.64
CA ASN A 2 -11.86 1.23 -10.87
C ASN A 2 -10.49 1.13 -11.57
N ALA A 3 -9.73 2.24 -11.64
CA ALA A 3 -8.39 2.23 -12.25
C ALA A 3 -7.40 1.33 -11.49
N TRP A 4 -7.43 1.34 -10.15
CA TRP A 4 -6.60 0.47 -9.32
C TRP A 4 -6.92 -1.01 -9.53
N LYS A 5 -8.21 -1.37 -9.54
CA LYS A 5 -8.66 -2.74 -9.81
C LYS A 5 -8.24 -3.22 -11.21
N ALA A 6 -8.40 -2.39 -12.24
CA ALA A 6 -7.99 -2.72 -13.60
C ALA A 6 -6.47 -2.92 -13.71
N ALA A 7 -5.68 -2.06 -13.06
CA ALA A 7 -4.22 -2.21 -13.03
C ALA A 7 -3.80 -3.51 -12.33
N ILE A 8 -4.44 -3.87 -11.21
CA ILE A 8 -4.21 -5.15 -10.54
C ILE A 8 -4.52 -6.33 -11.46
N GLU A 9 -5.69 -6.33 -12.10
CA GLU A 9 -6.12 -7.42 -12.99
C GLU A 9 -5.13 -7.62 -14.15
N GLN A 10 -4.49 -6.55 -14.61
CA GLN A 10 -3.44 -6.58 -15.64
C GLN A 10 -2.05 -7.02 -15.12
N GLY A 11 -1.90 -7.31 -13.82
CA GLY A 11 -0.62 -7.71 -13.23
C GLY A 11 0.33 -6.54 -13.01
N HIS A 12 -0.16 -5.29 -12.95
CA HIS A 12 0.63 -4.14 -12.55
C HIS A 12 0.67 -3.99 -11.03
N ILE A 13 1.80 -3.47 -10.52
CA ILE A 13 1.87 -3.00 -9.13
C ILE A 13 1.10 -1.69 -9.06
N ALA A 14 0.02 -1.66 -8.29
CA ALA A 14 -0.89 -0.51 -8.22
C ALA A 14 -1.12 -0.04 -6.79
N PHE A 15 -1.18 1.27 -6.59
CA PHE A 15 -1.30 1.91 -5.28
C PHE A 15 -2.68 2.53 -5.09
N LEU A 16 -3.28 2.34 -3.91
CA LEU A 16 -4.54 2.97 -3.53
C LEU A 16 -4.45 3.46 -2.09
N THR A 17 -4.46 4.78 -1.89
CA THR A 17 -4.58 5.38 -0.56
C THR A 17 -6.04 5.71 -0.27
N HIS A 18 -6.51 5.39 0.94
CA HIS A 18 -7.81 5.84 1.44
C HIS A 18 -7.77 6.03 2.96
N TYR A 19 -8.77 6.73 3.50
CA TYR A 19 -8.97 6.81 4.94
C TYR A 19 -9.33 5.43 5.49
N TRP A 20 -8.72 5.09 6.62
CA TRP A 20 -8.88 3.84 7.31
C TRP A 20 -8.75 4.07 8.80
N HIS A 21 -9.58 3.38 9.57
CA HIS A 21 -9.62 3.48 11.02
C HIS A 21 -9.76 2.07 11.60
N ASP A 22 -8.85 1.72 12.49
CA ASP A 22 -8.83 0.44 13.19
C ASP A 22 -8.34 0.70 14.62
N GLU A 23 -9.06 0.19 15.61
CA GLU A 23 -8.77 0.43 17.03
C GLU A 23 -7.39 -0.07 17.44
N ARG A 24 -6.82 -1.05 16.70
CA ARG A 24 -5.46 -1.56 16.92
C ARG A 24 -4.38 -0.58 16.48
N PHE A 25 -4.72 0.39 15.63
CA PHE A 25 -3.81 1.38 15.06
C PHE A 25 -4.39 2.80 15.20
N PRO A 26 -4.60 3.30 16.44
CA PRO A 26 -5.31 4.56 16.69
C PRO A 26 -4.61 5.79 16.07
N ASN A 27 -3.30 5.68 15.81
CA ASN A 27 -2.50 6.73 15.21
C ASN A 27 -2.48 6.71 13.67
N CYS A 28 -3.06 5.67 13.05
CA CYS A 28 -3.14 5.53 11.60
C CYS A 28 -4.54 5.96 11.12
N ARG A 29 -4.59 7.02 10.31
CA ARG A 29 -5.86 7.54 9.74
C ARG A 29 -6.06 7.14 8.28
N THR A 30 -5.03 6.58 7.66
CA THR A 30 -5.03 6.17 6.26
C THR A 30 -4.27 4.86 6.11
N VAL A 31 -4.50 4.21 4.98
CA VAL A 31 -3.76 3.03 4.54
C VAL A 31 -3.47 3.19 3.06
N THR A 32 -2.31 2.71 2.61
CA THR A 32 -2.02 2.55 1.19
C THR A 32 -1.97 1.07 0.86
N LYS A 33 -2.87 0.64 -0.02
CA LYS A 33 -2.94 -0.73 -0.54
C LYS A 33 -2.08 -0.84 -1.79
N VAL A 34 -1.09 -1.73 -1.76
CA VAL A 34 -0.25 -2.08 -2.92
C VAL A 34 -0.74 -3.41 -3.48
N GLY A 35 -1.35 -3.40 -4.65
CA GLY A 35 -1.99 -4.59 -5.22
C GLY A 35 -1.34 -5.08 -6.51
N CYS A 36 -1.47 -6.39 -6.76
CA CYS A 36 -1.10 -7.06 -8.01
C CYS A 36 -1.81 -8.42 -8.11
N SER A 37 -2.30 -8.80 -9.30
CA SER A 37 -2.88 -10.15 -9.50
C SER A 37 -1.80 -11.23 -9.55
N ASP A 38 -0.59 -10.86 -9.97
CA ASP A 38 0.60 -11.69 -9.89
C ASP A 38 1.19 -11.61 -8.47
N VAL A 39 0.88 -12.62 -7.67
CA VAL A 39 1.28 -12.72 -6.27
C VAL A 39 2.79 -12.88 -6.12
N ASP A 40 3.45 -13.58 -7.04
CA ASP A 40 4.90 -13.77 -6.99
C ASP A 40 5.62 -12.44 -7.26
N LYS A 41 5.10 -11.65 -8.21
CA LYS A 41 5.55 -10.29 -8.46
C LYS A 41 5.31 -9.37 -7.26
N LEU A 42 4.15 -9.45 -6.63
CA LEU A 42 3.87 -8.68 -5.41
C LEU A 42 4.80 -9.07 -4.26
N SER A 43 5.06 -10.37 -4.10
CA SER A 43 5.98 -10.91 -3.09
C SER A 43 7.41 -10.45 -3.32
N ALA A 44 7.89 -10.49 -4.56
CA ALA A 44 9.20 -9.96 -4.92
C ALA A 44 9.31 -8.45 -4.64
N TRP A 45 8.27 -7.69 -4.98
CA TRP A 45 8.18 -6.26 -4.68
C TRP A 45 8.23 -5.99 -3.17
N CYS A 46 7.49 -6.74 -2.36
CA CYS A 46 7.56 -6.64 -0.90
C CYS A 46 8.99 -6.88 -0.39
N LYS A 47 9.66 -7.93 -0.84
CA LYS A 47 11.04 -8.25 -0.42
C LYS A 47 12.04 -7.14 -0.81
N GLN A 48 11.90 -6.56 -1.99
CA GLN A 48 12.74 -5.44 -2.45
C GLN A 48 12.62 -4.21 -1.54
N HIS A 49 11.46 -4.01 -0.93
CA HIS A 49 11.18 -2.91 -0.01
C HIS A 49 11.27 -3.32 1.47
N HIS A 50 11.91 -4.45 1.77
CA HIS A 50 12.08 -4.99 3.13
C HIS A 50 10.76 -5.24 3.88
N LEU A 51 9.68 -5.52 3.14
CA LEU A 51 8.37 -5.90 3.67
C LEU A 51 8.25 -7.43 3.70
N ASN A 52 7.64 -7.98 4.75
CA ASN A 52 7.43 -9.43 4.86
C ASN A 52 6.21 -9.86 4.00
N PRO A 53 6.40 -10.64 2.92
CA PRO A 53 5.29 -11.04 2.04
C PRO A 53 4.22 -11.90 2.71
N ALA A 54 4.49 -12.46 3.90
CA ALA A 54 3.50 -13.21 4.67
C ALA A 54 2.28 -12.36 5.07
N TYR A 55 2.39 -11.02 5.03
CA TYR A 55 1.27 -10.10 5.25
C TYR A 55 0.53 -9.70 3.97
N ILE A 56 0.80 -10.33 2.82
CA ILE A 56 -0.04 -10.15 1.64
C ILE A 56 -1.45 -10.67 1.94
N HIS A 57 -2.44 -9.81 1.75
CA HIS A 57 -3.84 -10.16 1.84
C HIS A 57 -4.28 -10.83 0.54
N HIS A 58 -4.46 -12.15 0.57
CA HIS A 58 -4.91 -12.96 -0.57
C HIS A 58 -6.43 -12.94 -0.80
N ARG A 59 -7.16 -11.95 -0.27
CA ARG A 59 -8.62 -11.93 -0.39
C ARG A 59 -9.05 -11.55 -1.80
N ASP A 60 -9.87 -12.40 -2.40
CA ASP A 60 -10.57 -12.22 -3.68
C ASP A 60 -9.63 -12.00 -4.88
N ARG A 61 -10.12 -11.24 -5.86
CA ARG A 61 -9.46 -10.96 -7.15
C ARG A 61 -8.33 -9.91 -7.06
N TYR A 62 -8.10 -9.35 -5.86
CA TYR A 62 -7.22 -8.20 -5.67
C TYR A 62 -6.22 -8.43 -4.53
N PRO A 63 -5.25 -9.36 -4.69
CA PRO A 63 -4.18 -9.53 -3.72
C PRO A 63 -3.45 -8.21 -3.47
N HIS A 64 -3.23 -7.86 -2.21
CA HIS A 64 -2.59 -6.59 -1.85
C HIS A 64 -1.85 -6.64 -0.52
N PHE A 65 -0.92 -5.70 -0.34
CA PHE A 65 -0.22 -5.43 0.90
C PHE A 65 -0.65 -4.07 1.45
N ASP A 66 -0.85 -3.96 2.77
CA ASP A 66 -1.23 -2.72 3.43
C ASP A 66 -0.02 -2.01 4.03
N LEU A 67 0.23 -0.78 3.58
CA LEU A 67 1.22 0.13 4.16
C LEU A 67 0.52 1.07 5.14
N LEU A 68 1.05 1.13 6.35
CA LEU A 68 0.49 1.88 7.48
C LEU A 68 1.58 2.69 8.19
N GLY A 69 1.19 3.76 8.87
CA GLY A 69 2.05 4.53 9.76
C GLY A 69 3.31 5.08 9.09
N PRO A 70 4.48 5.02 9.75
CA PRO A 70 5.75 5.53 9.20
C PRO A 70 6.10 4.92 7.83
N TYR A 71 5.93 3.60 7.68
CA TYR A 71 6.25 2.89 6.43
C TYR A 71 5.43 3.38 5.24
N GLN A 72 4.18 3.76 5.46
CA GLN A 72 3.32 4.32 4.41
C GLN A 72 3.92 5.60 3.81
N TYR A 73 4.28 6.55 4.66
CA TYR A 73 4.86 7.83 4.20
C TYR A 73 6.23 7.62 3.55
N GLU A 74 7.11 6.87 4.20
CA GLU A 74 8.50 6.71 3.74
C GLU A 74 8.55 6.05 2.36
N LEU A 75 7.75 5.01 2.14
CA LEU A 75 7.77 4.28 0.89
C LEU A 75 7.11 5.08 -0.25
N LEU A 76 5.99 5.74 0.02
CA LEU A 76 5.36 6.64 -0.95
C LEU A 76 6.34 7.75 -1.38
N GLN A 77 7.12 8.29 -0.43
CA GLN A 77 8.11 9.32 -0.71
C GLN A 77 9.27 8.77 -1.55
N GLN A 78 9.78 7.59 -1.24
CA GLN A 78 10.83 6.92 -2.00
C GLN A 78 10.41 6.58 -3.44
N LEU A 79 9.12 6.23 -3.63
CA LEU A 79 8.55 5.91 -4.93
C LEU A 79 8.10 7.14 -5.74
N GLY A 80 8.24 8.35 -5.18
CA GLY A 80 7.80 9.59 -5.85
C GLY A 80 6.28 9.73 -5.98
N LEU A 81 5.50 9.01 -5.16
CA LEU A 81 4.03 9.01 -5.20
C LEU A 81 3.44 10.20 -4.42
N HIS A 82 3.86 11.41 -4.78
CA HIS A 82 3.53 12.64 -4.07
C HIS A 82 2.02 12.94 -4.04
N ASP A 83 1.27 12.59 -5.09
CA ASP A 83 -0.19 12.72 -5.13
C ASP A 83 -0.88 11.99 -3.96
N HIS A 84 -0.36 10.81 -3.59
CA HIS A 84 -0.89 10.07 -2.45
C HIS A 84 -0.56 10.76 -1.12
N ILE A 85 0.60 11.40 -1.03
CA ILE A 85 1.05 12.09 0.17
C ILE A 85 0.26 13.38 0.39
N GLU A 86 0.23 14.23 -0.63
CA GLU A 86 -0.38 15.57 -0.56
C GLU A 86 -1.89 15.48 -0.36
N ARG A 87 -2.57 14.64 -1.14
CA ARG A 87 -4.03 14.48 -1.06
C ARG A 87 -4.52 14.02 0.31
N PHE A 88 -3.71 13.24 1.02
CA PHE A 88 -4.08 12.62 2.30
C PHE A 88 -3.33 13.21 3.50
N GLY A 89 -2.53 14.26 3.30
CA GLY A 89 -1.79 14.94 4.38
C GLY A 89 -0.80 14.04 5.11
N LEU A 90 -0.21 13.06 4.42
CA LEU A 90 0.79 12.17 5.00
C LEU A 90 2.07 12.95 5.29
N HIS A 91 2.67 12.69 6.45
CA HIS A 91 3.90 13.32 6.88
C HIS A 91 4.78 12.31 7.59
N ARG A 92 6.09 12.57 7.62
CA ARG A 92 7.03 11.74 8.37
C ARG A 92 6.61 11.74 9.85
N GLN A 93 6.23 10.57 10.35
CA GLN A 93 6.03 10.37 11.77
C GLN A 93 7.38 10.13 12.44
N ARG A 94 7.66 10.87 13.52
CA ARG A 94 8.85 10.62 14.35
C ARG A 94 8.47 9.54 15.36
N SER A 95 9.27 8.48 15.41
CA SER A 95 9.23 7.44 16.44
C SER A 95 9.55 8.00 17.82
#